data_AF-A0A0D7CIF2-F1
#
_entry.id   AF-A0A0D7CIF2-F1
#
_cell.length_a   1.000
_cell.length_b   1.000
_cell.length_c   1.000
_cell.angle_alpha   90.00
_cell.angle_beta   90.00
_cell.angle_gamma   90.00
#
_symmetry.space_group_name_H-M   'P 1'
#
loop_
_entity.id
_entity.type
_entity.pdbx_description
1 polymer ?
#
loop_
_entity_poly.entity_id
_entity_poly.type
_entity_poly.pdbx_seq_one_letter_code
_entity_poly.pdbx_strand_id
1 'polypeptide(L)'
;MAAGFLLAFGLASAVAVQILLTGHLDLPDWAVQYLPGMKAGFLIAAASMLLAHRWLGYSAGDLGLAARPRNGFPYGSLGAAAVAYLGMWIGFEVMRLFPSPGYVPTGRSSAGEQLPANLHGALVEETLLLALPMAVMTRLRWSWQAQLAVLVALRVPFHLYYGYGALALGLIWMGGYVLVYRRTRLVWPFMLAHFAYNSAHADYLPPGVRPLLGLTLCVGGVVASIRLIRQVGPGSGVSR
;
A
#
# COMPACT_ATOMS: atom_id res chain seq x y z
N MET A 1 16.33 6.33 -5.09
CA MET A 1 15.12 6.16 -4.25
C MET A 1 14.58 7.50 -3.76
N ALA A 2 15.36 8.31 -3.04
CA ALA A 2 14.91 9.63 -2.55
C ALA A 2 14.38 10.55 -3.66
N ALA A 3 15.09 10.70 -4.79
CA ALA A 3 14.60 11.50 -5.92
C ALA A 3 13.26 10.98 -6.49
N GLY A 4 13.12 9.65 -6.65
CA GLY A 4 11.86 9.05 -7.12
C GLY A 4 10.71 9.27 -6.14
N PHE A 5 10.97 9.17 -4.84
CA PHE A 5 9.99 9.50 -3.80
C PHE A 5 9.57 10.98 -3.86
N LEU A 6 10.52 11.91 -3.93
CA LEU A 6 10.23 13.33 -3.98
C LEU A 6 9.44 13.70 -5.25
N LEU A 7 9.80 13.12 -6.40
CA LEU A 7 9.11 13.37 -7.67
C LEU A 7 7.70 12.77 -7.70
N ALA A 8 7.48 11.60 -7.11
CA ALA A 8 6.17 10.94 -7.13
C ALA A 8 5.25 11.36 -5.97
N PHE A 9 5.80 11.69 -4.80
CA PHE A 9 5.05 11.88 -3.55
C PHE A 9 5.41 13.14 -2.77
N GLY A 10 6.46 13.88 -3.16
CA GLY A 10 6.89 15.09 -2.45
C GLY A 10 5.77 16.14 -2.39
N LEU A 11 5.09 16.35 -3.53
CA LEU A 11 3.98 17.30 -3.61
C LEU A 11 2.76 16.84 -2.78
N ALA A 12 2.39 15.56 -2.88
CA ALA A 12 1.30 15.00 -2.07
C ALA A 12 1.60 15.08 -0.56
N SER A 13 2.86 14.88 -0.17
CA SER A 13 3.30 15.01 1.22
C SER A 13 3.19 16.45 1.70
N ALA A 14 3.61 17.43 0.88
CA ALA A 14 3.47 18.85 1.21
C ALA A 14 1.99 19.26 1.37
N VAL A 15 1.13 18.79 0.47
CA VAL A 15 -0.33 19.02 0.53
C VAL A 15 -0.93 18.39 1.80
N ALA A 16 -0.60 17.14 2.10
CA ALA A 16 -1.10 16.45 3.28
C ALA A 16 -0.67 17.13 4.59
N VAL A 17 0.57 17.61 4.67
CA VAL A 17 1.07 18.41 5.81
C VAL A 17 0.33 19.74 5.90
N GLN A 18 0.10 20.44 4.80
CA GLN A 18 -0.66 21.70 4.80
C GLN A 18 -2.09 21.50 5.32
N ILE A 19 -2.78 20.45 4.87
CA ILE A 19 -4.13 20.10 5.35
C ILE A 19 -4.10 19.79 6.84
N LEU A 20 -3.11 19.01 7.31
CA LEU A 20 -2.97 18.69 8.74
C LEU A 20 -2.79 19.95 9.59
N LEU A 21 -1.96 20.89 9.14
CA LEU A 21 -1.62 22.10 9.91
C LEU A 21 -2.73 23.16 9.88
N THR A 22 -3.47 23.26 8.78
CA THR A 22 -4.44 24.35 8.57
C THR A 22 -5.90 23.93 8.70
N GLY A 23 -6.21 22.64 8.56
CA GLY A 23 -7.59 22.16 8.46
C GLY A 23 -8.34 22.61 7.19
N HIS A 24 -7.67 23.34 6.28
CA HIS A 24 -8.28 23.92 5.08
C HIS A 24 -7.86 23.20 3.81
N LEU A 25 -8.80 23.15 2.86
CA LEU A 25 -8.64 22.54 1.53
C LEU A 25 -8.41 23.55 0.41
N ASP A 26 -8.17 24.81 0.75
CA ASP A 26 -7.79 25.82 -0.22
C ASP A 26 -6.37 25.53 -0.69
N LEU A 27 -6.30 24.49 -1.53
CA LEU A 27 -5.11 24.04 -2.21
C LEU A 27 -4.77 25.15 -3.20
N PRO A 28 -3.54 25.69 -3.14
CA PRO A 28 -3.12 26.67 -4.12
C PRO A 28 -3.27 26.08 -5.54
N ASP A 29 -3.40 26.93 -6.55
CA ASP A 29 -3.57 26.47 -7.95
C ASP A 29 -2.49 25.47 -8.40
N TRP A 30 -1.28 25.57 -7.84
CA TRP A 30 -0.18 24.62 -8.10
C TRP A 30 -0.47 23.20 -7.62
N ALA A 31 -1.29 23.01 -6.57
CA ALA A 31 -1.67 21.70 -6.05
C ALA A 31 -2.78 21.06 -6.88
N VAL A 32 -3.63 21.86 -7.57
CA VAL A 32 -4.63 21.36 -8.51
C VAL A 32 -3.96 20.79 -9.79
N GLN A 33 -2.79 21.32 -10.15
CA GLN A 33 -1.94 20.80 -11.24
C GLN A 33 -1.27 19.44 -10.91
N TYR A 34 -1.61 18.80 -9.78
CA TYR A 34 -1.09 17.50 -9.36
C TYR A 34 -1.55 16.32 -10.25
N LEU A 35 -2.67 16.43 -10.98
CA LEU A 35 -3.16 15.35 -11.86
C LEU A 35 -2.17 14.94 -12.96
N PRO A 36 -1.53 15.86 -13.70
CA PRO A 36 -0.37 15.56 -14.54
C PRO A 36 0.79 14.86 -13.80
N GLY A 37 1.08 15.29 -12.57
CA GLY A 37 2.11 14.70 -11.71
C GLY A 37 1.84 13.23 -11.36
N MET A 38 0.58 12.86 -11.08
CA MET A 38 0.19 11.46 -10.88
C MET A 38 0.51 10.60 -12.11
N LYS A 39 0.28 11.11 -13.33
CA LYS A 39 0.59 10.34 -14.55
C LYS A 39 2.10 10.12 -14.71
N ALA A 40 2.92 11.10 -14.33
CA ALA A 40 4.38 10.94 -14.32
C ALA A 40 4.83 9.85 -13.33
N GLY A 41 4.08 9.61 -12.25
CA GLY A 41 4.32 8.54 -11.28
C GLY A 41 4.49 7.16 -11.92
N PHE A 42 3.71 6.81 -12.96
CA PHE A 42 3.85 5.53 -13.67
C PHE A 42 5.21 5.40 -14.36
N LEU A 43 5.65 6.46 -15.04
CA LEU A 43 6.96 6.49 -15.70
C LEU A 43 8.08 6.44 -14.66
N ILE A 44 7.95 7.18 -13.55
CA ILE A 44 8.93 7.19 -12.46
C ILE A 44 9.04 5.81 -11.81
N ALA A 45 7.91 5.12 -11.57
CA ALA A 45 7.91 3.77 -11.02
C ALA A 45 8.61 2.78 -11.96
N ALA A 46 8.24 2.78 -13.24
CA ALA A 46 8.86 1.92 -14.25
C ALA A 46 10.37 2.19 -14.39
N ALA A 47 10.76 3.46 -14.50
CA ALA A 47 12.16 3.87 -14.56
C ALA A 47 12.93 3.47 -13.31
N SER A 48 12.36 3.64 -12.12
CA SER A 48 13.00 3.26 -10.86
C SER A 48 13.24 1.75 -10.77
N MET A 49 12.30 0.93 -11.23
CA MET A 49 12.46 -0.53 -11.30
C MET A 49 13.52 -0.93 -12.32
N LEU A 50 13.52 -0.31 -13.51
CA LEU A 50 14.52 -0.55 -14.53
C LEU A 50 15.93 -0.16 -14.04
N LEU A 51 16.05 0.99 -13.37
CA LEU A 51 17.31 1.46 -12.80
C LEU A 51 17.79 0.54 -11.68
N ALA A 52 16.90 0.11 -10.78
CA ALA A 52 17.24 -0.86 -9.75
C ALA A 52 17.73 -2.19 -10.34
N HIS A 53 17.09 -2.65 -11.42
CA HIS A 53 17.53 -3.86 -12.12
C HIS A 53 18.90 -3.68 -12.78
N ARG A 54 19.05 -2.62 -13.60
CA ARG A 54 20.24 -2.42 -14.46
C ARG A 54 21.47 -1.95 -13.71
N TRP A 55 21.31 -1.09 -12.71
CA TRP A 55 22.42 -0.39 -12.04
C TRP A 55 22.71 -0.95 -10.66
N LEU A 56 21.69 -1.44 -9.95
CA LEU A 56 21.85 -2.01 -8.62
C LEU A 56 21.81 -3.54 -8.62
N GLY A 57 21.68 -4.17 -9.78
CA GLY A 57 21.71 -5.63 -9.93
C GLY A 57 20.58 -6.35 -9.19
N TYR A 58 19.40 -5.72 -9.04
CA TYR A 58 18.22 -6.43 -8.52
C TYR A 58 17.62 -7.33 -9.59
N SER A 59 17.41 -8.60 -9.28
CA SER A 59 16.65 -9.50 -10.15
C SER A 59 15.15 -9.19 -10.09
N ALA A 60 14.38 -9.66 -11.08
CA ALA A 60 12.91 -9.61 -11.01
C ALA A 60 12.36 -10.32 -9.76
N GLY A 61 13.07 -11.34 -9.26
CA GLY A 61 12.74 -12.01 -8.00
C GLY A 61 12.98 -11.13 -6.77
N ASP A 62 14.09 -10.37 -6.74
CA ASP A 62 14.40 -9.46 -5.63
C ASP A 62 13.41 -8.29 -5.56
N LEU A 63 12.97 -7.82 -6.73
CA LEU A 63 11.95 -6.77 -6.86
C LEU A 63 10.52 -7.29 -6.62
N GLY A 64 10.36 -8.58 -6.39
CA GLY A 64 9.08 -9.24 -6.14
C GLY A 64 8.14 -9.32 -7.34
N LEU A 65 8.67 -9.17 -8.56
CA LEU A 65 7.93 -9.33 -9.82
C LEU A 65 7.82 -10.81 -10.23
N ALA A 66 8.83 -11.62 -9.90
CA ALA A 66 8.91 -13.03 -10.30
C ALA A 66 9.39 -13.95 -9.16
N ALA A 67 9.13 -13.55 -7.90
CA ALA A 67 9.53 -14.36 -6.76
C ALA A 67 8.78 -15.70 -6.73
N ARG A 68 9.50 -16.79 -6.48
CA ARG A 68 8.87 -18.07 -6.13
C ARG A 68 8.49 -18.01 -4.65
N PRO A 69 7.20 -18.16 -4.28
CA PRO A 69 6.78 -18.15 -2.89
C PRO A 69 7.58 -19.20 -2.10
N ARG A 70 8.24 -18.80 -1.01
CA ARG A 70 9.09 -19.71 -0.24
C ARG A 70 8.28 -20.71 0.58
N ASN A 71 7.15 -20.26 1.10
CA ASN A 71 6.18 -21.06 1.83
C ASN A 71 4.81 -20.81 1.20
N GLY A 72 4.05 -21.86 0.92
CA GLY A 72 2.70 -21.72 0.40
C GLY A 72 1.87 -20.86 1.34
N PHE A 73 1.47 -19.66 0.89
CA PHE A 73 0.44 -18.89 1.58
C PHE A 73 -0.88 -19.65 1.40
N PRO A 74 -1.79 -19.70 2.39
CA PRO A 74 -3.11 -20.30 2.19
C PRO A 74 -3.78 -19.68 0.96
N TYR A 75 -4.16 -20.51 -0.03
CA TYR A 75 -4.70 -20.06 -1.33
C TYR A 75 -3.71 -19.26 -2.20
N GLY A 76 -2.41 -19.46 -1.98
CA GLY A 76 -1.33 -18.83 -2.74
C GLY A 76 -1.38 -17.31 -2.66
N SER A 77 -1.00 -16.67 -3.76
CA SER A 77 -0.91 -15.22 -3.84
C SER A 77 -2.26 -14.50 -3.75
N LEU A 78 -3.38 -15.18 -4.05
CA LEU A 78 -4.72 -14.61 -3.84
C LEU A 78 -5.05 -14.49 -2.35
N GLY A 79 -4.71 -15.51 -1.55
CA GLY A 79 -4.84 -15.39 -0.10
C GLY A 79 -3.92 -14.33 0.49
N ALA A 80 -2.72 -14.16 -0.08
CA ALA A 80 -1.82 -13.06 0.29
C ALA A 80 -2.44 -11.69 0.01
N ALA A 81 -3.09 -11.52 -1.15
CA ALA A 81 -3.80 -10.29 -1.49
C ALA A 81 -4.98 -10.05 -0.54
N ALA A 82 -5.73 -11.09 -0.18
CA ALA A 82 -6.84 -10.99 0.75
C ALA A 82 -6.39 -10.60 2.17
N VAL A 83 -5.27 -11.14 2.66
CA VAL A 83 -4.68 -10.74 3.96
C VAL A 83 -4.12 -9.32 3.90
N ALA A 84 -3.47 -8.94 2.81
CA ALA A 84 -3.02 -7.57 2.60
C ALA A 84 -4.20 -6.58 2.58
N TYR A 85 -5.29 -6.93 1.90
CA TYR A 85 -6.53 -6.17 1.90
C TYR A 85 -7.10 -6.03 3.31
N LEU A 86 -7.18 -7.14 4.06
CA LEU A 86 -7.67 -7.13 5.44
C LEU A 86 -6.85 -6.21 6.34
N GLY A 87 -5.52 -6.24 6.24
CA GLY A 87 -4.64 -5.36 7.02
C GLY A 87 -4.89 -3.88 6.73
N MET A 88 -5.04 -3.52 5.46
CA MET A 88 -5.39 -2.16 5.06
C MET A 88 -6.80 -1.77 5.54
N TRP A 89 -7.79 -2.64 5.38
CA TRP A 89 -9.16 -2.40 5.86
C TRP A 89 -9.20 -2.15 7.36
N ILE A 90 -8.57 -3.00 8.17
CA ILE A 90 -8.46 -2.80 9.63
C ILE A 90 -7.76 -1.48 9.94
N GLY A 91 -6.68 -1.14 9.22
CA GLY A 91 -5.98 0.13 9.39
C GLY A 91 -6.90 1.34 9.21
N PHE A 92 -7.74 1.33 8.17
CA PHE A 92 -8.71 2.40 7.93
C PHE A 92 -9.84 2.42 8.96
N GLU A 93 -10.33 1.27 9.43
CA GLU A 93 -11.33 1.24 10.50
C GLU A 93 -10.76 1.78 11.82
N VAL A 94 -9.52 1.41 12.18
CA VAL A 94 -8.86 1.93 13.39
C VAL A 94 -8.59 3.42 13.27
N MET A 95 -8.20 3.92 12.10
CA MET A 95 -8.00 5.34 11.85
C MET A 95 -9.25 6.17 12.17
N ARG A 96 -10.45 5.64 11.88
CA ARG A 96 -11.73 6.33 12.17
C ARG A 96 -12.01 6.52 13.66
N LEU A 97 -11.27 5.85 14.55
CA LEU A 97 -11.36 6.05 16.00
C LEU A 97 -10.64 7.31 16.48
N PHE A 98 -9.87 7.97 15.60
CA PHE A 98 -9.11 9.17 15.93
C PHE A 98 -9.85 10.42 15.45
N PRO A 99 -9.70 11.57 16.14
CA PRO A 99 -10.16 12.85 15.63
C PRO A 99 -9.51 13.14 14.28
N SER A 100 -10.34 13.35 13.27
CA SER A 100 -9.91 13.82 11.95
C SER A 100 -10.21 15.32 11.85
N PRO A 101 -9.31 16.15 11.29
CA PRO A 101 -9.53 17.59 11.11
C PRO A 101 -10.65 17.94 10.09
N GLY A 102 -11.58 17.00 9.82
CA GLY A 102 -12.78 17.28 9.02
C GLY A 102 -12.59 17.17 7.52
N TYR A 103 -11.50 16.55 7.04
CA TYR A 103 -11.37 16.27 5.61
C TYR A 103 -12.39 15.22 5.17
N VAL A 104 -13.48 15.71 4.55
CA VAL A 104 -14.39 14.92 3.72
C VAL A 104 -14.19 15.45 2.31
N PRO A 105 -13.69 14.65 1.35
CA PRO A 105 -13.65 15.08 -0.04
C PRO A 105 -15.09 15.41 -0.49
N THR A 106 -15.41 16.70 -0.61
CA THR A 106 -16.75 17.18 -1.01
C THR A 106 -16.92 17.17 -2.53
N GLY A 107 -15.82 17.07 -3.28
CA GLY A 107 -15.82 16.95 -4.73
C GLY A 107 -16.06 15.51 -5.16
N ARG A 108 -17.22 15.24 -5.79
CA ARG A 108 -17.41 14.01 -6.57
C ARG A 108 -16.48 14.04 -7.77
N SER A 109 -15.30 13.44 -7.64
CA SER A 109 -14.43 13.16 -8.79
C SER A 109 -15.18 12.27 -9.80
N SER A 110 -15.00 12.51 -11.09
CA SER A 110 -15.64 11.69 -12.11
C SER A 110 -15.07 10.25 -12.09
N ALA A 111 -15.82 9.27 -12.62
CA ALA A 111 -15.31 7.90 -12.78
C ALA A 111 -13.97 7.85 -13.55
N GLY A 112 -13.80 8.77 -14.52
CA GLY A 112 -12.59 8.91 -15.33
C GLY A 112 -11.38 9.44 -14.56
N GLU A 113 -11.57 10.11 -13.42
CA GLU A 113 -10.49 10.59 -12.54
C GLU A 113 -10.15 9.56 -11.45
N GLN A 114 -11.17 8.90 -10.92
CA GLN A 114 -11.03 7.91 -9.84
C GLN A 114 -10.24 6.67 -10.28
N LEU A 115 -10.46 6.18 -11.51
CA LEU A 115 -9.76 4.98 -11.99
C LEU A 115 -8.24 5.21 -12.16
N PRO A 116 -7.76 6.27 -12.82
CA PRO A 116 -6.33 6.58 -12.87
C PRO A 116 -5.72 6.81 -11.48
N ALA A 117 -6.43 7.50 -10.58
CA ALA A 117 -5.96 7.71 -9.20
C ALA A 117 -5.81 6.36 -8.47
N ASN A 118 -6.77 5.44 -8.64
CA ASN A 118 -6.69 4.12 -8.06
C ASN A 118 -5.53 3.29 -8.65
N LEU A 119 -5.37 3.29 -9.97
CA LEU A 119 -4.24 2.62 -10.62
C LEU A 119 -2.90 3.21 -10.16
N HIS A 120 -2.83 4.51 -9.92
CA HIS A 120 -1.65 5.16 -9.37
C HIS A 120 -1.35 4.64 -7.96
N GLY A 121 -2.34 4.65 -7.05
CA GLY A 121 -2.19 4.10 -5.71
C GLY A 121 -1.76 2.63 -5.73
N ALA A 122 -2.41 1.82 -6.55
CA ALA A 122 -2.10 0.39 -6.65
C ALA A 122 -0.72 0.09 -7.24
N LEU A 123 -0.32 0.76 -8.32
CA LEU A 123 0.88 0.40 -9.08
C LEU A 123 2.09 1.23 -8.69
N VAL A 124 1.94 2.55 -8.55
CA VAL A 124 3.04 3.47 -8.29
C VAL A 124 3.45 3.41 -6.83
N GLU A 125 2.50 3.52 -5.90
CA GLU A 125 2.82 3.46 -4.46
C GLU A 125 3.42 2.13 -4.09
N GLU A 126 2.82 1.00 -4.50
CA GLU A 126 3.35 -0.30 -4.12
C GLU A 126 4.70 -0.62 -4.77
N THR A 127 5.01 -0.05 -5.94
CA THR A 127 6.33 -0.19 -6.54
C THR A 127 7.37 0.63 -5.79
N LEU A 128 7.11 1.92 -5.57
CA LEU A 128 8.08 2.88 -5.05
C LEU A 128 8.21 2.85 -3.52
N LEU A 129 7.11 2.57 -2.81
CA LEU A 129 7.03 2.66 -1.35
C LEU A 129 7.05 1.31 -0.67
N LEU A 130 6.79 0.21 -1.40
CA LEU A 130 6.87 -1.14 -0.86
C LEU A 130 7.96 -1.97 -1.55
N ALA A 131 7.85 -2.24 -2.85
CA ALA A 131 8.73 -3.18 -3.53
C ALA A 131 10.20 -2.79 -3.48
N LEU A 132 10.53 -1.57 -3.89
CA LEU A 132 11.90 -1.08 -3.89
C LEU A 132 12.50 -0.99 -2.48
N PRO A 133 11.85 -0.35 -1.48
CA PRO A 133 12.34 -0.35 -0.10
C PRO A 133 12.52 -1.75 0.48
N MET A 134 11.55 -2.64 0.27
CA MET A 134 11.66 -4.02 0.78
C MET A 134 12.78 -4.80 0.10
N ALA A 135 13.00 -4.63 -1.21
CA ALA A 135 14.13 -5.25 -1.91
C ALA A 135 15.47 -4.79 -1.33
N VAL A 136 15.63 -3.47 -1.09
CA VAL A 136 16.82 -2.90 -0.47
C VAL A 136 17.03 -3.43 0.95
N MET A 137 16.03 -3.28 1.82
CA MET A 137 16.13 -3.68 3.22
C MET A 137 16.29 -5.20 3.40
N THR A 138 15.68 -6.00 2.53
CA THR A 138 15.86 -7.46 2.53
C THR A 138 17.28 -7.85 2.12
N ARG A 139 17.85 -7.20 1.09
CA ARG A 139 19.23 -7.42 0.67
C ARG A 139 20.22 -7.05 1.79
N LEU A 140 19.96 -5.94 2.48
CA LEU A 140 20.75 -5.49 3.62
C LEU A 140 20.46 -6.26 4.93
N ARG A 141 19.54 -7.24 4.90
CA ARG A 141 19.15 -8.07 6.05
C ARG A 141 18.65 -7.26 7.25
N TRP A 142 17.99 -6.14 7.01
CA TRP A 142 17.41 -5.33 8.08
C TRP A 142 16.35 -6.12 8.84
N SER A 143 16.23 -5.83 10.14
CA SER A 143 15.19 -6.43 10.98
C SER A 143 13.80 -6.05 10.48
N TRP A 144 12.79 -6.84 10.83
CA TRP A 144 11.42 -6.57 10.39
C TRP A 144 10.86 -5.29 11.02
N GLN A 145 11.32 -4.94 12.21
CA GLN A 145 10.98 -3.69 12.88
C GLN A 145 11.52 -2.49 12.09
N ALA A 146 12.77 -2.57 11.62
CA ALA A 146 13.36 -1.53 10.78
C ALA A 146 12.62 -1.42 9.43
N GLN A 147 12.25 -2.56 8.83
CA GLN A 147 11.43 -2.58 7.61
C GLN A 147 10.09 -1.88 7.83
N LEU A 148 9.37 -2.24 8.91
CA LEU A 148 8.11 -1.61 9.26
C LEU A 148 8.26 -0.09 9.48
N ALA A 149 9.27 0.32 10.25
CA ALA A 149 9.53 1.73 10.54
C ALA A 149 9.76 2.55 9.25
N VAL A 150 10.57 2.04 8.31
CA VAL A 150 10.80 2.71 7.02
C VAL A 150 9.53 2.78 6.19
N LEU A 151 8.77 1.69 6.07
CA LEU A 151 7.54 1.69 5.27
C LEU A 151 6.50 2.66 5.83
N VAL A 152 6.37 2.73 7.16
CA VAL A 152 5.50 3.72 7.83
C VAL A 152 6.01 5.14 7.57
N ALA A 153 7.31 5.39 7.74
CA ALA A 153 7.91 6.72 7.51
C ALA A 153 7.77 7.19 6.07
N LEU A 154 7.79 6.28 5.09
CA LEU A 154 7.57 6.61 3.68
C LEU A 154 6.09 6.85 3.37
N ARG A 155 5.16 6.10 4.00
CA ARG A 155 3.74 6.13 3.65
C ARG A 155 2.93 7.21 4.39
N VAL A 156 3.21 7.41 5.67
CA VAL A 156 2.47 8.35 6.52
C VAL A 156 2.49 9.80 6.01
N PRO A 157 3.61 10.37 5.50
CA PRO A 157 3.67 11.79 5.14
C PRO A 157 2.56 12.25 4.19
N PHE A 158 2.26 11.49 3.14
CA PHE A 158 1.18 11.84 2.20
C PHE A 158 -0.19 11.33 2.62
N HIS A 159 -0.31 10.71 3.79
CA HIS A 159 -1.56 10.33 4.46
C HIS A 159 -1.90 11.23 5.66
N LEU A 160 -1.06 12.22 5.98
CA LEU A 160 -1.24 13.10 7.14
C LEU A 160 -2.55 13.91 7.09
N TYR A 161 -3.21 14.03 5.92
CA TYR A 161 -4.53 14.62 5.80
C TYR A 161 -5.63 13.84 6.55
N TYR A 162 -5.36 12.61 6.99
CA TYR A 162 -6.22 11.84 7.89
C TYR A 162 -6.05 12.20 9.39
N GLY A 163 -5.20 13.17 9.72
CA GLY A 163 -4.91 13.53 11.11
C GLY A 163 -4.01 12.52 11.83
N TYR A 164 -4.06 12.50 13.16
CA TYR A 164 -3.23 11.60 13.98
C TYR A 164 -3.50 10.11 13.73
N GLY A 165 -4.71 9.77 13.24
CA GLY A 165 -5.07 8.41 12.84
C GLY A 165 -4.19 7.86 11.70
N ALA A 166 -3.53 8.72 10.91
CA ALA A 166 -2.65 8.30 9.82
C ALA A 166 -1.50 7.40 10.30
N LEU A 167 -0.97 7.63 11.51
CA LEU A 167 0.08 6.80 12.09
C LEU A 167 -0.44 5.40 12.44
N ALA A 168 -1.64 5.31 13.04
CA ALA A 168 -2.26 4.03 13.36
C ALA A 168 -2.61 3.24 12.08
N LEU A 169 -3.16 3.91 11.07
CA LEU A 169 -3.37 3.36 9.72
C LEU A 169 -2.06 2.79 9.17
N GLY A 170 -0.99 3.60 9.15
CA GLY A 170 0.31 3.22 8.61
C GLY A 170 0.90 1.99 9.32
N LEU A 171 0.87 1.95 10.65
CA LEU A 171 1.38 0.84 11.44
C LEU A 171 0.67 -0.48 11.16
N ILE A 172 -0.66 -0.47 11.13
CA ILE A 172 -1.47 -1.68 10.91
C ILE A 172 -1.33 -2.15 9.46
N TRP A 173 -1.49 -1.24 8.50
CA TRP A 173 -1.39 -1.54 7.08
C TRP A 173 0.01 -2.09 6.74
N MET A 174 1.07 -1.36 7.09
CA MET A 174 2.44 -1.79 6.79
C MET A 174 2.86 -3.03 7.60
N GLY A 175 2.33 -3.21 8.82
CA GLY A 175 2.52 -4.43 9.59
C GLY A 175 1.98 -5.67 8.86
N GLY A 176 0.76 -5.58 8.33
CA GLY A 176 0.18 -6.61 7.47
C GLY A 176 1.02 -6.86 6.21
N TYR A 177 1.52 -5.80 5.59
CA TYR A 177 2.32 -5.91 4.37
C TYR A 177 3.67 -6.57 4.60
N VAL A 178 4.38 -6.21 5.68
CA VAL A 178 5.63 -6.87 6.08
C VAL A 178 5.39 -8.36 6.34
N LEU A 179 4.32 -8.72 7.05
CA LEU A 179 3.96 -10.11 7.33
C LEU A 179 3.75 -10.92 6.04
N VAL A 180 3.00 -10.38 5.09
CA VAL A 180 2.73 -11.06 3.81
C VAL A 180 3.99 -11.11 2.94
N TYR A 181 4.73 -10.00 2.83
CA TYR A 181 5.89 -9.88 1.93
C TYR A 181 7.00 -10.83 2.35
N ARG A 182 7.22 -11.00 3.67
CA ARG A 182 8.22 -11.95 4.17
C ARG A 182 7.93 -13.39 3.80
N ARG A 183 6.67 -13.74 3.50
CA ARG A 183 6.26 -15.09 3.08
C ARG A 183 6.23 -15.25 1.55
N THR A 184 5.68 -14.27 0.84
CA THR A 184 5.49 -14.37 -0.62
C THR A 184 6.65 -13.81 -1.42
N ARG A 185 7.28 -12.74 -0.92
CA ARG A 185 8.20 -11.86 -1.67
C ARG A 185 7.63 -11.36 -2.99
N LEU A 186 6.30 -11.34 -3.15
CA LEU A 186 5.63 -10.88 -4.36
C LEU A 186 5.02 -9.50 -4.12
N VAL A 187 5.17 -8.57 -5.07
CA VAL A 187 4.57 -7.23 -4.95
C VAL A 187 3.11 -7.20 -5.39
N TRP A 188 2.73 -7.97 -6.41
CA TRP A 188 1.40 -7.86 -7.01
C TRP A 188 0.23 -8.12 -6.05
N PRO A 189 0.32 -8.98 -5.01
CA PRO A 189 -0.78 -9.15 -4.06
C PRO A 189 -1.15 -7.84 -3.34
N PHE A 190 -0.15 -6.98 -3.08
CA PHE A 190 -0.34 -5.67 -2.49
C PHE A 190 -0.99 -4.69 -3.46
N MET A 191 -0.53 -4.70 -4.72
CA MET A 191 -1.13 -3.90 -5.79
C MET A 191 -2.62 -4.25 -5.96
N LEU A 192 -2.96 -5.55 -6.00
CA LEU A 192 -4.34 -6.02 -6.08
C LEU A 192 -5.14 -5.61 -4.84
N ALA A 193 -4.58 -5.79 -3.64
CA ALA A 193 -5.24 -5.41 -2.39
C ALA A 193 -5.58 -3.92 -2.36
N HIS A 194 -4.59 -3.07 -2.66
CA HIS A 194 -4.73 -1.62 -2.73
C HIS A 194 -5.78 -1.22 -3.79
N PHE A 195 -5.65 -1.76 -5.01
CA PHE A 195 -6.61 -1.50 -6.08
C PHE A 195 -8.04 -1.86 -5.68
N ALA A 196 -8.22 -3.03 -5.06
CA ALA A 196 -9.53 -3.52 -4.68
C ALA A 196 -10.15 -2.72 -3.54
N TYR A 197 -9.36 -2.25 -2.56
CA TYR A 197 -9.86 -1.42 -1.47
C TYR A 197 -10.37 -0.08 -1.98
N ASN A 198 -9.57 0.60 -2.79
CA ASN A 198 -9.99 1.84 -3.41
C ASN A 198 -11.22 1.62 -4.30
N SER A 199 -11.25 0.53 -5.08
CA SER A 199 -12.40 0.17 -5.91
C SER A 199 -13.68 -0.05 -5.09
N ALA A 200 -13.57 -0.70 -3.93
CA ALA A 200 -14.70 -0.95 -3.03
C ALA A 200 -15.30 0.35 -2.44
N HIS A 201 -14.60 1.48 -2.58
CA HIS A 201 -15.04 2.80 -2.11
C HIS A 201 -15.20 3.82 -3.26
N ALA A 202 -15.02 3.41 -4.51
CA ALA A 202 -15.01 4.30 -5.67
C ALA A 202 -16.35 4.33 -6.41
N ASP A 203 -16.71 5.47 -6.97
CA ASP A 203 -17.99 5.67 -7.65
C ASP A 203 -18.09 5.04 -9.03
N TYR A 204 -16.96 4.68 -9.64
CA TYR A 204 -16.95 4.03 -10.96
C TYR A 204 -17.45 2.59 -10.95
N LEU A 205 -17.53 1.94 -9.78
CA LEU A 205 -18.17 0.62 -9.66
C LEU A 205 -19.67 0.76 -9.37
N PRO A 206 -20.50 -0.17 -9.87
CA PRO A 206 -21.91 -0.21 -9.49
C PRO A 206 -22.08 -0.33 -7.96
N PRO A 207 -23.06 0.35 -7.34
CA PRO A 207 -23.25 0.36 -5.89
C PRO A 207 -23.34 -1.02 -5.24
N GLY A 208 -23.92 -2.02 -5.93
CA GLY A 208 -23.99 -3.40 -5.42
C GLY A 208 -22.67 -4.17 -5.48
N VAL A 209 -21.77 -3.82 -6.40
CA VAL A 209 -20.48 -4.52 -6.58
C VAL A 209 -19.47 -4.10 -5.51
N ARG A 210 -19.49 -2.83 -5.10
CA ARG A 210 -18.58 -2.25 -4.10
C ARG A 210 -18.55 -3.02 -2.76
N PRO A 211 -19.68 -3.21 -2.05
CA PRO A 211 -19.70 -3.94 -0.78
C PRO A 211 -19.42 -5.44 -0.97
N LEU A 212 -19.81 -6.05 -2.09
CA LEU A 212 -19.53 -7.46 -2.38
C LEU A 212 -18.03 -7.71 -2.55
N LEU A 213 -17.33 -6.81 -3.27
CA LEU A 213 -15.87 -6.86 -3.42
C LEU A 213 -15.19 -6.76 -2.06
N GLY A 214 -15.57 -5.75 -1.26
CA GLY A 214 -14.98 -5.53 0.05
C GLY A 214 -15.22 -6.68 1.02
N LEU A 215 -16.46 -7.18 1.10
CA LEU A 215 -16.83 -8.31 1.95
C LEU A 215 -16.09 -9.58 1.57
N THR A 216 -16.00 -9.88 0.26
CA THR A 216 -15.32 -11.08 -0.24
C THR A 216 -13.84 -11.09 0.15
N LEU A 217 -13.15 -9.96 -0.01
CA LEU A 217 -11.74 -9.85 0.35
C LEU A 217 -11.51 -9.84 1.87
N CYS A 218 -12.40 -9.22 2.65
CA CYS A 218 -12.36 -9.30 4.12
C CYS A 218 -12.52 -10.74 4.61
N VAL A 219 -13.57 -11.44 4.16
CA VAL A 219 -13.82 -12.84 4.54
C VAL A 219 -12.67 -13.73 4.09
N GLY A 220 -12.21 -13.58 2.85
CA GLY A 220 -11.04 -14.30 2.34
C GLY A 220 -9.78 -14.05 3.17
N GLY A 221 -9.54 -12.81 3.58
CA GLY A 221 -8.42 -12.41 4.42
C GLY A 221 -8.48 -13.02 5.82
N VAL A 222 -9.67 -13.07 6.43
CA VAL A 222 -9.88 -13.71 7.74
C VAL A 222 -9.62 -15.21 7.65
N VAL A 223 -10.23 -15.90 6.67
CA VAL A 223 -10.04 -17.34 6.47
C VAL A 223 -8.58 -17.68 6.18
N ALA A 224 -7.91 -16.91 5.32
CA ALA A 224 -6.49 -17.09 5.02
C ALA A 224 -5.62 -16.86 6.26
N SER A 225 -5.90 -15.84 7.07
CA SER A 225 -5.17 -15.55 8.32
C SER A 225 -5.34 -16.67 9.35
N ILE A 226 -6.55 -17.20 9.55
CA ILE A 226 -6.80 -18.34 10.46
C ILE A 226 -6.00 -19.57 10.02
N ARG A 227 -6.01 -19.89 8.72
CA ARG A 227 -5.23 -21.02 8.19
C ARG A 227 -3.74 -20.80 8.38
N LEU A 228 -3.27 -19.58 8.17
CA LEU A 228 -1.87 -19.21 8.33
C LEU A 228 -1.40 -19.38 9.78
N ILE A 229 -2.24 -18.99 10.76
CA ILE A 229 -1.95 -19.18 12.19
C ILE A 229 -1.91 -20.67 12.54
N ARG A 230 -2.85 -21.47 12.03
CA ARG A 230 -2.89 -22.93 12.27
C ARG A 230 -1.66 -23.66 11.72
N GLN A 231 -1.09 -23.21 10.60
CA GLN A 231 0.15 -23.76 10.05
C GLN A 231 1.40 -23.50 10.92
N VAL A 232 1.35 -22.50 11.81
CA VAL A 232 2.45 -22.14 12.71
C VAL A 232 2.28 -22.81 14.10
N GLY A 233 1.24 -23.61 14.30
CA GLY A 233 0.89 -24.19 15.60
C GLY A 233 1.92 -25.18 16.18
N PRO A 234 1.82 -25.50 17.49
CA PRO A 234 2.88 -26.10 18.32
C PRO A 234 3.41 -27.48 17.89
N GLY A 235 2.78 -28.12 16.90
CA GLY A 235 3.13 -29.47 16.42
C GLY A 235 4.13 -29.50 15.25
N SER A 236 4.50 -28.36 14.66
CA SER A 236 5.55 -28.32 13.64
C SER A 236 6.94 -28.37 14.28
N GLY A 237 7.22 -29.50 14.94
CA GLY A 237 8.55 -29.82 15.44
C GLY A 237 9.55 -29.77 14.29
N VAL A 238 10.39 -28.74 14.30
CA VAL A 238 11.61 -28.71 13.49
C VAL A 238 12.57 -29.68 14.16
N SER A 239 12.62 -30.91 13.66
CA SER A 239 13.84 -31.71 13.75
C SER A 239 14.94 -30.92 13.03
N ARG A 240 15.78 -30.25 13.81
CA ARG A 240 17.04 -29.66 13.34
C ARG A 240 18.06 -30.76 13.06
#